data_AF-A0A4Y7Q710-F1
#
_entry.id   AF-A0A4Y7Q710-F1
#
_cell.length_a   1.000
_cell.length_b   1.000
_cell.length_c   1.000
_cell.angle_alpha   90.00
_cell.angle_beta   90.00
_cell.angle_gamma   90.00
#
_symmetry.space_group_name_H-M   'P 1'
#
loop_
_entity.id
_entity.type
_entity.pdbx_description
1 polymer ?
#
loop_
_entity_poly.entity_id
_entity_poly.type
_entity_poly.pdbx_seq_one_letter_code
_entity_poly.pdbx_strand_id
1 'polypeptide(L)'
;MAFNILLGWSKQHDADHDLESLFYVFCWICISREGPGRVRTDFDFEDPRVSWWMGEPNEGPASSGAKKLERFLPVESFERCILADFHTYFDDFRTCAMGLWKLLFTNSFHRKPNLHRDIINVFQEALSGISDVTEGENDGKQLEKDGRETAKPIRSSSI
;
A
#
# COMPACT_ATOMS: atom_id res chain seq x y z
N MET A 1 -9.16 16.73 8.67
CA MET A 1 -8.26 16.33 7.57
C MET A 1 -6.90 16.99 7.74
N ALA A 2 -5.80 16.24 7.61
CA ALA A 2 -4.42 16.66 7.81
C ALA A 2 -4.04 17.85 6.92
N PHE A 3 -4.56 17.94 5.69
CA PHE A 3 -4.36 19.13 4.86
C PHE A 3 -4.87 20.43 5.53
N ASN A 4 -5.87 20.38 6.42
CA ASN A 4 -6.33 21.56 7.17
C ASN A 4 -5.25 22.09 8.11
N ILE A 5 -4.44 21.22 8.70
CA ILE A 5 -3.32 21.62 9.56
C ILE A 5 -2.21 22.23 8.70
N LEU A 6 -1.87 21.55 7.60
CA LEU A 6 -0.85 22.00 6.66
C LEU A 6 -1.15 23.39 6.09
N LEU A 7 -2.42 23.65 5.76
CA LEU A 7 -2.91 24.94 5.28
C LEU A 7 -3.11 25.99 6.38
N GLY A 8 -2.91 25.64 7.65
CA GLY A 8 -3.14 26.53 8.79
C GLY A 8 -4.60 26.86 9.07
N TRP A 9 -5.54 26.12 8.45
CA TRP A 9 -6.99 26.26 8.68
C TRP A 9 -7.43 25.65 10.02
N SER A 10 -6.67 24.70 10.54
CA SER A 10 -6.84 24.16 11.89
C SER A 10 -5.54 24.24 12.68
N LYS A 11 -5.65 24.59 13.96
CA LYS A 11 -4.55 24.48 14.94
C LYS A 11 -4.66 23.24 15.82
N GLN A 12 -5.79 22.53 15.74
CA GLN A 12 -6.04 21.34 16.55
C GLN A 12 -5.74 20.08 15.73
N HIS A 13 -4.94 19.20 16.33
CA HIS A 13 -4.66 17.87 15.81
C HIS A 13 -5.60 16.84 16.45
N ASP A 14 -6.09 15.88 15.68
CA ASP A 14 -7.04 14.83 16.08
C ASP A 14 -6.75 13.57 15.25
N ALA A 15 -7.29 12.43 15.66
CA ALA A 15 -7.03 11.12 15.04
C ALA A 15 -7.38 11.08 13.54
N ASP A 16 -8.38 11.85 13.09
CA ASP A 16 -8.75 11.97 11.67
C ASP A 16 -7.56 12.46 10.80
N HIS A 17 -6.63 13.22 11.37
CA HIS A 17 -5.43 13.70 10.67
C HIS A 17 -4.37 12.59 10.53
N ASP A 18 -4.24 11.74 11.54
CA ASP A 18 -3.36 10.57 11.47
C ASP A 18 -3.88 9.57 10.44
N LEU A 19 -5.20 9.36 10.38
CA LEU A 19 -5.84 8.45 9.43
C LEU A 19 -5.66 8.90 7.97
N GLU A 20 -5.75 10.20 7.70
CA GLU A 20 -5.43 10.74 6.38
C GLU A 20 -3.93 10.61 6.05
N SER A 21 -3.06 10.86 7.04
CA SER A 21 -1.61 10.71 6.86
C SER A 21 -1.21 9.26 6.57
N LEU A 22 -1.85 8.30 7.24
CA LEU A 22 -1.72 6.88 6.97
C LEU A 22 -2.12 6.55 5.52
N PHE A 23 -3.21 7.14 5.02
CA PHE A 23 -3.64 6.95 3.63
C PHE A 23 -2.60 7.47 2.62
N TYR A 24 -1.96 8.61 2.88
CA TYR A 24 -0.86 9.09 2.02
C TYR A 24 0.32 8.12 1.99
N VAL A 25 0.71 7.56 3.14
CA VAL A 25 1.78 6.55 3.24
C VAL A 25 1.39 5.28 2.49
N PHE A 26 0.14 4.83 2.61
CA PHE A 26 -0.38 3.69 1.88
C PHE A 26 -0.27 3.90 0.36
N CYS A 27 -0.72 5.05 -0.18
CA CYS A 27 -0.54 5.37 -1.59
C CYS A 27 0.93 5.41 -2.02
N TRP A 28 1.81 5.97 -1.17
CA TRP A 28 3.24 6.01 -1.45
C TRP A 28 3.85 4.59 -1.58
N ILE A 29 3.48 3.68 -0.69
CA ILE A 29 3.93 2.28 -0.77
C ILE A 29 3.45 1.64 -2.07
N CYS A 30 2.18 1.80 -2.43
CA CYS A 30 1.61 1.20 -3.64
C CYS A 30 2.25 1.73 -4.95
N ILE A 31 2.77 2.96 -4.95
CA ILE A 31 3.42 3.57 -6.11
C ILE A 31 4.91 3.21 -6.18
N SER A 32 5.63 3.27 -5.05
CA SER A 32 7.10 3.20 -5.00
C SER A 32 7.68 1.80 -4.85
N ARG A 33 6.84 0.79 -4.59
CA ARG A 33 7.26 -0.58 -4.33
C ARG A 33 6.71 -1.52 -5.41
N GLU A 34 7.40 -2.62 -5.63
CA GLU A 34 6.95 -3.74 -6.48
C GLU A 34 6.69 -5.02 -5.65
N GLY A 35 6.49 -4.82 -4.35
CA GLY A 35 6.17 -5.85 -3.35
C GLY A 35 7.05 -5.79 -2.10
N PRO A 36 6.88 -6.76 -1.19
CA PRO A 36 7.60 -6.82 0.08
C PRO A 36 9.11 -6.82 -0.13
N GLY A 37 9.82 -5.90 0.52
CA GLY A 37 11.28 -5.80 0.41
C GLY A 37 11.81 -5.27 -0.93
N ARG A 38 10.97 -5.07 -1.96
CA ARG A 38 11.39 -4.62 -3.29
C ARG A 38 10.98 -3.19 -3.62
N VAL A 39 11.95 -2.35 -3.97
CA VAL A 39 11.73 -1.00 -4.52
C VAL A 39 11.39 -1.17 -6.00
N ARG A 40 10.43 -0.39 -6.49
CA ARG A 40 10.09 -0.36 -7.92
C ARG A 40 11.26 0.22 -8.72
N THR A 41 11.74 -0.50 -9.73
CA THR A 41 12.97 -0.13 -10.47
C THR A 41 12.82 1.11 -11.37
N ASP A 42 11.62 1.36 -11.87
CA ASP A 42 11.26 2.53 -12.70
C ASP A 42 10.68 3.69 -11.88
N PHE A 43 10.78 3.65 -10.55
CA PHE A 43 10.33 4.72 -9.68
C PHE A 43 11.44 5.75 -9.44
N ASP A 44 11.11 7.02 -9.71
CA ASP A 44 11.96 8.17 -9.42
C ASP A 44 11.21 9.14 -8.50
N PHE A 45 11.84 9.54 -7.40
CA PHE A 45 11.27 10.55 -6.49
C PHE A 45 11.18 11.92 -7.14
N GLU A 46 12.01 12.18 -8.15
CA GLU A 46 12.01 13.43 -8.91
C GLU A 46 10.98 13.42 -10.05
N ASP A 47 10.30 12.28 -10.32
CA ASP A 47 9.22 12.24 -11.31
C ASP A 47 8.16 13.29 -10.96
N PRO A 48 7.84 14.24 -11.87
CA PRO A 48 6.87 15.30 -11.62
C PRO A 48 5.50 14.78 -11.15
N ARG A 49 5.10 13.57 -11.55
CA ARG A 49 3.82 12.98 -11.11
C ARG A 49 3.82 12.64 -9.62
N VAL A 50 4.98 12.28 -9.09
CA VAL A 50 5.22 11.84 -7.71
C VAL A 50 5.59 13.04 -6.83
N SER A 51 6.61 13.81 -7.22
CA SER A 51 7.09 14.97 -6.47
C SER A 51 6.00 16.02 -6.25
N TRP A 52 5.05 16.13 -7.19
CA TRP A 52 3.94 17.07 -7.08
C TRP A 52 3.09 16.90 -5.83
N TRP A 53 2.94 15.70 -5.27
CA TRP A 53 2.10 15.51 -4.08
C TRP A 53 2.86 15.02 -2.85
N MET A 54 4.08 14.52 -3.04
CA MET A 54 4.97 14.12 -1.94
C MET A 54 5.71 15.30 -1.32
N GLY A 55 5.86 16.39 -2.08
CA GLY A 55 6.52 17.60 -1.63
C GLY A 55 8.02 17.61 -1.96
N GLU A 56 8.62 18.79 -1.82
CA GLU A 56 10.03 19.05 -2.16
C GLU A 56 10.83 19.37 -0.89
N PRO A 57 12.18 19.18 -0.88
CA PRO A 57 13.01 19.33 0.33
C PRO A 57 12.91 20.68 1.05
N ASN A 58 12.51 21.76 0.35
CA ASN A 58 12.36 23.10 0.92
C ASN A 58 10.91 23.58 0.92
N GLU A 59 9.96 22.66 0.78
CA GLU A 59 8.55 22.98 0.72
C GLU A 59 7.98 23.32 2.11
N GLY A 60 7.29 24.45 2.20
CA GLY A 60 6.58 24.83 3.41
C GLY A 60 5.26 24.05 3.59
N PRO A 61 4.77 23.87 4.83
CA PRO A 61 3.56 23.08 5.11
C PRO A 61 2.35 23.46 4.26
N ALA A 62 2.12 24.75 4.02
CA ALA A 62 0.97 25.21 3.24
C ALA A 62 1.03 24.74 1.77
N SER A 63 2.22 24.68 1.17
CA SER A 63 2.39 24.18 -0.20
C SER A 63 2.12 22.68 -0.26
N SER A 64 2.65 21.91 0.71
CA SER A 64 2.34 20.48 0.81
C SER A 64 0.85 20.21 1.03
N GLY A 65 0.18 21.05 1.84
CA GLY A 65 -1.26 21.00 2.05
C GLY A 65 -2.06 21.28 0.77
N ALA A 66 -1.67 22.29 0.01
CA ALA A 66 -2.32 22.66 -1.25
C ALA A 66 -2.18 21.55 -2.31
N LYS A 67 -0.97 20.99 -2.46
CA LYS A 67 -0.70 19.86 -3.34
C LYS A 67 -1.52 18.62 -3.00
N LYS A 68 -1.60 18.28 -1.71
CA LYS A 68 -2.44 17.16 -1.23
C LYS A 68 -3.91 17.40 -1.55
N LEU A 69 -4.42 18.60 -1.28
CA LEU A 69 -5.80 18.96 -1.58
C LEU A 69 -6.09 18.88 -3.08
N GLU A 70 -5.24 19.46 -3.93
CA GLU A 70 -5.40 19.44 -5.39
C GLU A 70 -5.41 18.01 -5.94
N ARG A 71 -4.53 17.15 -5.41
CA ARG A 71 -4.30 15.83 -5.96
C ARG A 71 -5.29 14.77 -5.46
N PHE A 72 -5.73 14.90 -4.22
CA PHE A 72 -6.58 13.90 -3.56
C PHE A 72 -8.02 14.34 -3.40
N LEU A 73 -8.39 15.62 -3.49
CA LEU A 73 -9.79 16.00 -3.30
C LEU A 73 -10.67 15.71 -4.53
N PRO A 74 -10.25 15.97 -5.79
CA PRO A 74 -11.02 15.59 -6.97
C PRO A 74 -10.84 14.11 -7.29
N VAL A 75 -11.95 13.37 -7.40
CA VAL A 75 -11.93 11.91 -7.70
C VAL A 75 -11.16 11.60 -8.99
N GLU A 76 -11.37 12.40 -10.04
CA GLU A 76 -10.71 12.23 -11.34
C GLU A 76 -9.19 12.40 -11.24
N SER A 77 -8.73 13.33 -10.39
CA SER A 77 -7.30 13.57 -10.16
C SER A 77 -6.67 12.44 -9.35
N PHE A 78 -7.41 11.91 -8.37
CA PHE A 78 -6.98 10.75 -7.61
C PHE A 78 -6.87 9.50 -8.50
N GLU A 79 -7.89 9.21 -9.30
CA GLU A 79 -7.87 8.04 -10.20
C GLU A 79 -6.76 8.13 -11.24
N ARG A 80 -6.73 9.21 -12.02
CA ARG A 80 -5.84 9.35 -13.17
C ARG A 80 -4.37 9.41 -12.77
N CYS A 81 -4.09 9.89 -11.57
CA CYS A 81 -2.74 10.32 -11.27
C CYS A 81 -2.22 9.75 -9.93
N ILE A 82 -3.04 9.14 -9.07
CA ILE A 82 -2.57 8.38 -7.89
C ILE A 82 -2.82 6.90 -8.11
N LEU A 83 -4.08 6.50 -8.35
CA LEU A 83 -4.38 5.10 -8.58
C LEU A 83 -3.66 4.58 -9.82
N ALA A 84 -3.71 5.29 -10.95
CA ALA A 84 -3.05 4.86 -12.18
C ALA A 84 -1.54 4.56 -12.02
N ASP A 85 -0.87 5.19 -11.06
CA ASP A 85 0.56 5.01 -10.81
C ASP A 85 0.86 3.83 -9.85
N PHE A 86 -0.16 3.21 -9.25
CA PHE A 86 0.04 1.99 -8.44
C PHE A 86 0.71 0.91 -9.28
N HIS A 87 1.73 0.27 -8.72
CA HIS A 87 2.38 -0.88 -9.33
C HIS A 87 1.40 -2.06 -9.42
N THR A 88 1.50 -2.89 -10.46
CA THR A 88 0.59 -4.02 -10.74
C THR A 88 0.51 -5.04 -9.61
N TYR A 89 1.59 -5.20 -8.84
CA TYR A 89 1.60 -5.98 -7.58
C TYR A 89 0.46 -5.57 -6.61
N PHE A 90 0.02 -4.31 -6.65
CA PHE A 90 -1.02 -3.78 -5.77
C PHE A 90 -2.37 -3.59 -6.48
N ASP A 91 -2.62 -4.27 -7.61
CA ASP A 91 -3.89 -4.13 -8.34
C ASP A 91 -5.11 -4.44 -7.48
N ASP A 92 -5.04 -5.47 -6.62
CA ASP A 92 -6.10 -5.84 -5.68
C ASP A 92 -6.41 -4.72 -4.66
N PHE A 93 -5.43 -3.86 -4.39
CA PHE A 93 -5.59 -2.75 -3.46
C PHE A 93 -6.19 -1.49 -4.09
N ARG A 94 -6.40 -1.43 -5.41
CA ARG A 94 -7.03 -0.26 -6.06
C ARG A 94 -8.45 -0.03 -5.54
N THR A 95 -9.22 -1.10 -5.37
CA THR A 95 -10.57 -1.04 -4.79
C THR A 95 -10.53 -0.58 -3.33
N CYS A 96 -9.59 -1.11 -2.55
CA CYS A 96 -9.36 -0.69 -1.17
C CYS A 96 -9.01 0.81 -1.08
N ALA A 97 -8.07 1.26 -1.91
CA ALA A 97 -7.64 2.65 -2.00
C ALA A 97 -8.80 3.60 -2.34
N MET A 98 -9.65 3.21 -3.29
CA MET A 98 -10.86 3.96 -3.63
C MET A 98 -11.88 3.98 -2.49
N GLY A 99 -12.03 2.89 -1.74
CA GLY A 99 -12.87 2.84 -0.54
C GLY A 99 -12.40 3.81 0.54
N LEU A 100 -11.11 3.78 0.87
CA LEU A 100 -10.48 4.72 1.81
C LEU A 100 -10.61 6.17 1.34
N TRP A 101 -10.38 6.41 0.04
CA TRP A 101 -10.54 7.72 -0.56
C TRP A 101 -11.96 8.26 -0.37
N LYS A 102 -12.99 7.46 -0.67
CA LYS A 102 -14.39 7.85 -0.48
C LYS A 102 -14.66 8.21 0.98
N LEU A 103 -14.17 7.41 1.92
CA LEU A 103 -14.34 7.64 3.35
C LEU A 103 -13.62 8.90 3.83
N LEU A 104 -12.46 9.24 3.29
CA LEU A 104 -11.66 10.39 3.72
C LEU A 104 -12.08 11.69 3.02
N PHE A 105 -12.29 11.66 1.71
CA PHE A 105 -12.42 12.88 0.90
C PHE A 105 -13.87 13.27 0.57
N THR A 106 -14.83 12.34 0.63
CA THR A 106 -16.26 12.70 0.53
C THR A 106 -16.66 13.47 1.78
N ASN A 107 -17.22 14.68 1.64
CA ASN A 107 -17.58 15.53 2.78
C ASN A 107 -16.40 15.78 3.74
N SER A 108 -15.19 15.94 3.20
CA SER A 108 -13.92 16.12 3.93
C SER A 108 -13.89 17.31 4.90
N PHE A 109 -14.82 18.25 4.77
CA PHE A 109 -14.99 19.38 5.68
C PHE A 109 -15.83 19.09 6.93
N HIS A 110 -16.46 17.91 7.01
CA HIS A 110 -17.26 17.48 8.15
C HIS A 110 -16.53 16.44 8.99
N ARG A 111 -16.71 16.50 10.32
CA ARG A 111 -16.18 15.49 11.24
C ARG A 111 -16.86 14.15 11.00
N LYS A 112 -16.08 13.07 11.05
CA LYS A 112 -16.55 11.70 10.81
C LYS A 112 -16.39 10.87 12.08
N PRO A 113 -17.41 10.83 12.96
CA PRO A 113 -17.27 10.25 14.30
C PRO A 113 -16.90 8.75 14.30
N ASN A 114 -17.19 8.04 13.21
CA ASN A 114 -16.91 6.60 13.07
C ASN A 114 -15.75 6.29 12.11
N LEU A 115 -14.99 7.31 11.66
CA LEU A 115 -14.00 7.17 10.59
C LEU A 115 -12.99 6.03 10.82
N HIS A 116 -12.48 5.91 12.04
CA HIS A 116 -11.58 4.83 12.42
C HIS A 116 -12.20 3.45 12.17
N ARG A 117 -13.46 3.25 12.58
CA ARG A 117 -14.16 1.98 12.39
C ARG A 117 -14.44 1.72 10.91
N ASP A 118 -14.82 2.76 10.17
CA ASP A 118 -15.12 2.66 8.74
C ASP A 118 -13.87 2.27 7.93
N ILE A 119 -12.71 2.83 8.27
CA ILE A 119 -11.42 2.44 7.68
C ILE A 119 -11.08 0.97 7.95
N ILE A 120 -11.29 0.50 9.18
CA ILE A 120 -11.10 -0.93 9.51
C ILE A 120 -12.00 -1.82 8.64
N ASN A 121 -13.27 -1.45 8.46
CA ASN A 121 -14.19 -2.23 7.64
C ASN A 121 -13.70 -2.31 6.18
N VAL A 122 -13.20 -1.20 5.61
CA VAL A 122 -12.61 -1.21 4.25
C VAL A 122 -11.41 -2.13 4.14
N PHE A 123 -10.53 -2.17 5.16
CA PHE A 123 -9.42 -3.11 5.17
C PHE A 123 -9.88 -4.56 5.29
N GLN A 124 -10.90 -4.84 6.11
CA GLN A 124 -11.46 -6.19 6.26
C GLN A 124 -12.12 -6.70 4.99
N GLU A 125 -12.85 -5.83 4.28
CA GLU A 125 -13.43 -6.14 2.97
C GLU A 125 -12.34 -6.45 1.94
N ALA A 126 -11.28 -5.65 1.88
CA ALA A 126 -10.15 -5.89 0.99
C ALA A 126 -9.45 -7.22 1.30
N LEU A 127 -9.22 -7.54 2.58
CA LEU A 127 -8.63 -8.82 3.00
C LEU A 127 -9.50 -10.02 2.63
N SER A 128 -10.82 -9.91 2.82
CA SER A 128 -11.76 -10.99 2.49
C SER A 128 -11.80 -11.28 0.98
N GLY A 129 -11.57 -10.27 0.14
CA GLY A 129 -11.48 -10.44 -1.31
C GLY A 129 -10.18 -11.11 -1.79
N ILE A 130 -9.10 -11.07 -0.99
CA ILE A 130 -7.80 -11.67 -1.35
C ILE A 130 -7.75 -13.16 -0.96
N SER A 131 -8.45 -13.56 0.11
CA SER A 131 -8.39 -14.91 0.68
C SER A 131 -8.97 -16.04 -0.18
N ASP A 132 -9.67 -15.74 -1.28
CA ASP A 132 -10.23 -16.77 -2.18
C ASP A 132 -9.22 -17.36 -3.19
N VAL A 133 -7.98 -16.84 -3.25
CA VAL A 133 -7.00 -17.24 -4.28
C VAL A 133 -5.91 -18.19 -3.74
N THR A 134 -5.86 -18.46 -2.44
CA THR A 134 -4.79 -19.27 -1.82
C THR A 134 -5.27 -20.50 -1.04
N GLU A 135 -6.12 -21.32 -1.64
CA GLU A 135 -6.25 -22.74 -1.25
C GLU A 135 -6.33 -23.61 -2.52
N GLY A 136 -5.17 -23.86 -3.13
CA GLY A 136 -5.12 -24.60 -4.39
C GLY A 136 -3.75 -25.03 -4.87
N GLU A 137 -2.76 -25.29 -4.00
CA GLU A 137 -1.56 -26.04 -4.40
C GLU A 137 -1.18 -27.11 -3.36
N ASN A 138 -1.80 -28.27 -3.59
CA ASN A 138 -1.30 -29.64 -3.44
C ASN A 138 -0.92 -30.22 -2.07
N ASP A 139 -1.88 -30.95 -1.52
CA ASP A 139 -1.67 -32.14 -0.68
C ASP A 139 -0.74 -33.16 -1.34
N GLY A 140 0.09 -33.77 -0.50
CA GLY A 140 1.19 -34.62 -0.91
C GLY A 140 0.85 -36.00 -1.45
N LYS A 141 1.88 -36.63 -2.01
CA LYS A 141 2.04 -38.08 -2.00
C LYS A 141 3.42 -38.43 -1.46
N GLN A 142 3.39 -38.82 -0.19
CA GLN A 142 4.36 -39.67 0.46
C GLN A 142 4.25 -41.07 -0.15
N LEU A 143 5.33 -41.58 -0.72
CA LEU A 143 5.51 -43.01 -1.01
C LEU A 143 6.86 -43.44 -0.42
N GLU A 144 6.79 -44.00 0.78
CA GLU A 144 7.82 -44.85 1.36
C GLU A 144 7.58 -46.33 1.01
N LYS A 145 8.66 -47.12 1.17
CA LYS A 145 8.85 -48.59 1.06
C LYS A 145 9.42 -49.03 -0.28
N ASP A 146 10.45 -49.88 -0.37
CA ASP A 146 11.19 -50.75 0.55
C ASP A 146 12.47 -51.13 -0.25
N GLY A 147 13.70 -51.18 0.28
CA GLY A 147 14.22 -52.36 0.98
C GLY A 147 15.48 -52.94 0.30
N ARG A 148 16.63 -52.75 0.96
CA ARG A 148 17.80 -53.65 1.12
C ARG A 148 18.74 -54.08 -0.04
N GLU A 149 20.00 -54.25 0.39
CA GLU A 149 21.19 -54.90 -0.23
C GLU A 149 22.05 -54.06 -1.17
N THR A 150 23.38 -53.94 -1.04
CA THR A 150 24.41 -54.57 -0.18
C THR A 150 25.65 -53.66 -0.17
N ALA A 151 26.32 -53.58 0.97
CA ALA A 151 27.66 -53.01 1.09
C ALA A 151 28.70 -53.91 0.39
N LYS A 152 29.70 -53.31 -0.28
CA LYS A 152 30.97 -53.96 -0.63
C LYS A 152 32.16 -53.01 -0.40
N PRO A 153 33.37 -53.58 -0.15
CA PRO A 153 34.33 -53.00 0.77
C PRO A 153 35.50 -52.25 0.11
N ILE A 154 36.22 -51.58 1.00
CA ILE A 154 37.50 -50.86 0.91
C ILE A 154 38.55 -51.54 0.01
N ARG A 155 39.24 -50.74 -0.81
CA ARG A 155 40.65 -50.97 -1.14
C ARG A 155 41.45 -49.66 -1.04
N SER A 156 42.45 -49.72 -0.16
CA SER A 156 43.59 -48.81 -0.03
C SER A 156 44.45 -48.81 -1.30
N SER A 157 45.01 -47.66 -1.67
CA SER A 157 46.38 -47.54 -2.19
C SER A 157 46.83 -46.08 -2.11
N SER A 158 47.77 -45.82 -1.21
CA SER A 158 48.59 -44.60 -1.16
C SER A 158 49.57 -44.57 -2.32
N ILE A 159 49.85 -43.37 -2.84
CA ILE A 159 51.20 -42.89 -3.18
C ILE A 159 51.31 -41.47 -2.63
#